data_AF-A0AAW2WXT1-F1
#
_entry.id   AF-A0AAW2WXT1-F1
#
_cell.length_a   1.000
_cell.length_b   1.000
_cell.length_c   1.000
_cell.angle_alpha   90.00
_cell.angle_beta   90.00
_cell.angle_gamma   90.00
#
_symmetry.space_group_name_H-M   'P 1'
#
loop_
_entity.id
_entity.type
_entity.pdbx_description
1 polymer ?
#
loop_
_entity_poly.entity_id
_entity_poly.type
_entity_poly.pdbx_seq_one_letter_code
_entity_poly.pdbx_strand_id
1 'polypeptide(L)' 'MAGISLEDTSKTEKWLLHVEGSSTIQGSGAGVVITSPQEEDLEFTVKFDFKASNNKAEYEALVIG' A
#
# COMPACT_ATOMS: atom_id res chain seq x y z
N MET A 1 -24.78 -27.92 20.30
CA MET A 1 -23.97 -28.44 19.17
C MET A 1 -24.56 -27.87 17.89
N ALA A 2 -23.87 -27.17 17.01
CA ALA A 2 -22.50 -26.68 16.98
C ALA A 2 -22.57 -25.28 16.33
N GLY A 3 -21.82 -24.31 16.85
CA GLY A 3 -21.62 -23.05 16.15
C GLY A 3 -20.85 -23.36 14.88
N ILE A 4 -21.33 -22.86 13.75
CA ILE A 4 -20.56 -22.83 12.52
C ILE A 4 -19.40 -21.86 12.72
N SER A 5 -18.28 -22.38 13.23
CA SER A 5 -16.99 -21.71 13.12
C SER A 5 -16.61 -21.82 11.65
N LEU A 6 -16.73 -20.72 10.91
CA LEU A 6 -16.10 -20.59 9.61
C LEU A 6 -14.59 -20.50 9.86
N GLU A 7 -13.96 -21.65 10.10
CA GLU A 7 -12.56 -21.80 9.77
C GLU A 7 -12.49 -21.88 8.24
N ASP A 8 -12.40 -20.71 7.60
CA ASP A 8 -12.00 -20.63 6.20
C ASP A 8 -10.53 -21.11 6.15
N THR A 9 -10.38 -22.39 5.86
CA THR A 9 -9.13 -23.11 5.68
C THR A 9 -8.47 -22.80 4.34
N SER A 10 -8.76 -21.64 3.74
CA SER A 10 -7.83 -21.00 2.81
C SER A 10 -6.90 -20.09 3.62
N LYS A 11 -5.67 -20.57 3.87
CA LYS A 11 -4.56 -19.71 4.29
C LYS A 11 -4.24 -18.78 3.11
N THR A 12 -5.10 -17.80 2.88
CA THR A 12 -4.88 -16.75 1.90
C THR A 12 -3.70 -15.97 2.46
N GLU A 13 -2.54 -16.16 1.85
CA GLU A 13 -1.32 -15.41 2.13
C GLU A 13 -1.64 -13.93 1.81
N LYS A 14 -2.10 -13.19 2.82
CA LYS A 14 -2.52 -11.79 2.71
C LYS A 14 -1.29 -10.89 2.74
N TRP A 15 -1.18 -10.06 1.72
CA TRP A 15 -0.22 -8.97 1.68
C TRP A 15 -0.93 -7.68 2.14
N LEU A 16 -0.30 -6.91 3.02
CA LEU A 16 -0.80 -5.60 3.42
C LEU A 16 -0.06 -4.52 2.63
N LEU A 17 -0.80 -3.57 2.10
CA LEU A 17 -0.27 -2.44 1.35
C LEU A 17 -0.60 -1.14 2.09
N HIS A 18 0.41 -0.34 2.38
CA HIS A 18 0.29 1.00 2.92
C HIS A 18 0.87 2.00 1.92
N VAL A 19 0.14 3.08 1.64
CA VAL A 19 0.57 4.12 0.70
C VAL A 19 0.37 5.48 1.36
N GLU A 20 1.41 6.31 1.33
CA GLU A 20 1.37 7.67 1.86
C GLU A 20 1.89 8.67 0.83
N GLY A 21 1.09 9.68 0.49
CA GLY A 21 1.41 10.65 -0.53
C GLY A 21 2.02 11.91 0.05
N SER A 22 2.98 12.46 -0.69
CA SER A 22 3.63 13.72 -0.37
C SER A 22 3.54 14.68 -1.54
N SER A 23 3.18 15.92 -1.24
CA SER A 23 3.19 17.03 -2.18
C SER A 23 3.83 18.24 -1.53
N THR A 24 4.75 18.85 -2.27
CA THR A 24 5.46 20.06 -1.88
C THR A 24 5.53 21.03 -3.05
N ILE A 25 5.94 22.26 -2.75
CA ILE A 25 6.23 23.26 -3.78
C ILE A 25 7.35 22.80 -4.74
N GLN A 26 8.20 21.85 -4.34
CA GLN A 26 9.31 21.33 -5.15
C GLN A 26 8.91 20.14 -6.02
N GLY A 27 7.98 19.30 -5.57
CA GLY A 27 7.48 18.16 -6.34
C GLY A 27 6.45 17.35 -5.58
N SER A 28 6.09 16.19 -6.13
CA SER A 28 5.26 15.21 -5.43
C SER A 28 5.85 13.82 -5.54
N GLY A 29 5.41 12.93 -4.66
CA GLY A 29 5.83 11.54 -4.60
C GLY A 29 4.97 10.79 -3.60
N ALA A 30 5.27 9.52 -3.38
CA ALA A 30 4.63 8.72 -2.35
C ALA A 30 5.59 7.67 -1.79
N GLY A 31 5.38 7.30 -0.54
CA GLY A 31 5.93 6.10 0.07
C GLY A 31 4.95 4.94 -0.09
N VAL A 32 5.47 3.74 -0.30
CA VAL A 32 4.69 2.50 -0.34
C VAL A 32 5.38 1.47 0.55
N VAL A 33 4.62 0.84 1.44
CA VAL A 33 5.08 -0.28 2.26
C VAL A 33 4.24 -1.50 1.94
N ILE A 34 4.90 -2.61 1.64
CA ILE A 34 4.27 -3.90 1.39
C ILE A 34 4.72 -4.85 2.50
N THR A 35 3.77 -5.28 3.34
CA THR A 35 4.02 -6.28 4.37
C THR A 35 3.60 -7.65 3.87
N SER A 36 4.53 -8.59 3.88
CA SER A 36 4.29 -9.98 3.52
C SER A 36 3.43 -10.69 4.57
N PRO A 37 2.79 -11.81 4.22
CA PRO A 37 2.12 -12.67 5.20
C PRO A 37 3.07 -13.23 6.27
N GLN A 38 4.38 -13.17 6.05
CA GLN A 38 5.44 -13.54 6.99
C GLN A 38 5.89 -12.37 7.87
N GLU A 39 5.18 -11.23 7.82
CA GLU A 39 5.48 -10.00 8.56
C GLU A 39 6.81 -9.34 8.15
N GLU A 40 7.22 -9.53 6.87
CA GLU A 40 8.38 -8.85 6.30
C GLU A 40 7.94 -7.60 5.52
N ASP A 41 8.58 -6.46 5.79
CA ASP A 41 8.26 -5.18 5.14
C ASP A 41 9.20 -4.88 3.97
N LEU A 42 8.60 -4.45 2.85
CA LEU A 42 9.30 -3.90 1.70
C LEU A 42 8.88 -2.44 1.51
N GLU A 43 9.85 -1.52 1.61
CA GLU A 43 9.63 -0.08 1.47
C GLU A 43 10.06 0.42 0.09
N PHE A 44 9.19 1.20 -0.55
CA PHE A 44 9.42 1.83 -1.83
C PHE A 44 9.10 3.33 -1.74
N THR A 45 9.77 4.11 -2.57
CA THR A 45 9.46 5.55 -2.74
C THR A 45 9.38 5.86 -4.22
N VAL A 46 8.28 6.50 -4.62
CA VAL A 46 8.09 7.02 -5.97
C VAL A 46 8.16 8.54 -5.94
N LYS A 47 8.90 9.11 -6.90
CA LYS A 47 8.91 10.54 -7.15
C LYS A 47 8.25 10.78 -8.50
N PHE A 48 7.27 11.68 -8.53
CA PHE A 48 6.56 12.03 -9.75
C PHE A 48 7.23 13.22 -10.45
N ASP A 49 7.32 13.14 -11.77
CA ASP A 49 7.79 14.23 -12.63
C ASP A 49 6.72 15.31 -12.88
N PHE A 50 5.51 15.10 -12.34
CA PHE A 50 4.41 16.05 -12.36
C PHE A 50 4.04 16.49 -10.94
N LYS A 51 3.29 17.59 -10.85
CA LYS A 51 2.68 18.06 -9.59
C LYS A 51 1.38 17.30 -9.32
N ALA A 52 1.26 16.76 -8.12
CA ALA A 52 0.05 16.13 -7.60
C ALA A 52 -0.26 16.66 -6.20
N SER A 53 -1.52 16.63 -5.77
CA SER A 53 -1.84 16.73 -4.33
C SER A 53 -1.43 15.45 -3.59
N ASN A 54 -1.39 15.43 -2.26
CA ASN A 54 -1.05 14.23 -1.48
C ASN A 54 -1.94 13.04 -1.88
N ASN A 55 -3.27 13.22 -1.86
CA ASN A 55 -4.21 12.15 -2.22
C ASN A 55 -4.05 11.67 -3.67
N LYS A 56 -3.71 12.59 -4.59
CA LYS A 56 -3.44 12.22 -5.99
C LYS A 56 -2.13 11.44 -6.07
N ALA A 57 -1.10 11.84 -5.33
CA ALA A 57 0.17 11.13 -5.27
C ALA A 57 0.02 9.71 -4.69
N GLU A 58 -0.82 9.50 -3.67
CA GLU A 58 -1.17 8.17 -3.15
C GLU A 58 -1.80 7.29 -4.23
N TYR A 59 -2.83 7.81 -4.89
CA TYR A 59 -3.54 7.04 -5.91
C TYR A 59 -2.65 6.73 -7.11
N GLU A 60 -1.86 7.70 -7.59
CA GLU A 60 -0.93 7.47 -8.70
C GLU A 60 0.15 6.46 -8.33
N ALA A 61 0.64 6.47 -7.08
CA ALA A 61 1.62 5.50 -6.61
C ALA A 61 1.07 4.07 -6.61
N LEU A 62 -0.19 3.91 -6.21
CA LEU A 62 -0.90 2.63 -6.23
C LEU A 62 -1.12 2.09 -7.65
N VAL A 63 -1.27 2.97 -8.64
CA VAL A 63 -1.50 2.57 -10.04
C VAL A 63 -0.19 2.23 -10.76
N ILE A 64 0.91 2.89 -10.37
CA ILE A 64 2.23 2.73 -11.01
C ILE A 64 3.02 1.55 -10.41
N GLY A 65 2.82 1.25 -9.11
CA GLY A 65 3.41 0.10 -8.42
C GLY A 65 2.73 -1.21 -8.77
#